data_AF-A0A350A0C4-F1
#
_entry.id   AF-A0A350A0C4-F1
#
_cell.length_a   1.000
_cell.length_b   1.000
_cell.length_c   1.000
_cell.angle_alpha   90.00
_cell.angle_beta   90.00
_cell.angle_gamma   90.00
#
_symmetry.space_group_name_H-M   'P 1'
#
loop_
_entity.id
_entity.type
_entity.pdbx_description
1 polymer ?
#
loop_
_entity_poly.entity_id
_entity_poly.type
_entity_poly.pdbx_seq_one_letter_code
_entity_poly.pdbx_strand_id
1 'polypeptide(L)'
;MSEINSIIEIRRIRDEIREKINSRDKNMFLDSKFGSENEYTFNGLIGGISALLTDISALTKAPNRFIKLSTYNERQSILQYLGHINSYFNDPHSYISYFESLKSLIRSFNLRFSNERQIEFEKEIDNLLRLKIEFEDKLIEARSLSEEISSEKNKVKEIQEETIKNLESLKEYITKIEEKSEKFNEDFESFEELTSELETIKTKSKTLLEEIVESHNNSASNEKVIENFANKIESSEKKVNTLNLNVRENEDKLKSYEEERKNLLNEANDLINSAKEALNYKTAEGISASFQTQYDNSITFWNKNLWLVLASVCLLITIGLGIWIIDGNQKELDLNIIITRITLLPFPIFGAIFCANQYTKQKNISEDYAYKMVIAKSIVGFSEQLKKHSSEDKSEYLHYIKTALEEIHKDPLRNRKSKSEKSDFGEQKIKDIIEIAQKLKNISN
;
A
#
# COMPACT_ATOMS: atom_id res chain seq x y z
N MET A 1 -75.76 -126.87 55.26
CA MET A 1 -76.88 -126.18 55.93
C MET A 1 -76.89 -124.76 55.37
N SER A 2 -77.93 -124.35 54.66
CA SER A 2 -78.01 -123.00 54.05
C SER A 2 -77.93 -121.94 55.15
N GLU A 3 -77.08 -120.93 54.96
CA GLU A 3 -76.97 -119.81 55.88
C GLU A 3 -78.32 -119.09 55.99
N ILE A 4 -78.74 -118.75 57.22
CA ILE A 4 -80.05 -118.14 57.46
C ILE A 4 -80.03 -116.68 56.99
N ASN A 5 -81.07 -116.27 56.26
CA ASN A 5 -81.20 -114.94 55.66
C ASN A 5 -80.96 -113.79 56.67
N SER A 6 -81.47 -113.91 57.89
CA SER A 6 -81.28 -112.89 58.93
C SER A 6 -79.79 -112.66 59.29
N ILE A 7 -78.96 -113.70 59.23
CA ILE A 7 -77.53 -113.60 59.56
C ILE A 7 -76.76 -112.93 58.40
N ILE A 8 -77.14 -113.23 57.15
CA ILE A 8 -76.57 -112.61 55.95
C ILE A 8 -76.86 -111.11 55.96
N GLU A 9 -78.11 -110.72 56.20
CA GLU A 9 -78.51 -109.31 56.24
C GLU A 9 -77.83 -108.54 57.39
N ILE A 10 -77.69 -109.15 58.57
CA ILE A 10 -76.93 -108.54 59.68
C ILE A 10 -75.47 -108.27 59.26
N ARG A 11 -74.81 -109.20 58.55
CA ARG A 11 -73.44 -108.99 58.05
C ARG A 11 -73.39 -107.85 57.04
N ARG A 12 -74.33 -107.81 56.10
CA ARG A 12 -74.40 -106.77 55.07
C ARG A 12 -74.50 -105.37 55.69
N ILE A 13 -75.48 -105.13 56.55
CA ILE A 13 -75.65 -103.80 57.18
C ILE A 13 -74.46 -103.47 58.09
N ARG A 14 -73.91 -104.45 58.81
CA ARG A 14 -72.70 -104.25 59.62
C ARG A 14 -71.53 -103.72 58.76
N ASP A 15 -71.30 -104.32 57.60
CA ASP A 15 -70.18 -103.93 56.73
C ASP A 15 -70.39 -102.55 56.09
N GLU A 16 -71.62 -102.21 55.73
CA GLU A 16 -71.98 -100.84 55.28
C GLU A 16 -71.68 -99.77 56.35
N ILE A 17 -71.98 -100.06 57.63
CA ILE A 17 -71.67 -99.13 58.71
C ILE A 17 -70.16 -99.00 58.89
N ARG A 18 -69.38 -100.08 58.73
CA ARG A 18 -67.90 -100.02 58.82
C ARG A 18 -67.30 -99.13 57.75
N GLU A 19 -67.80 -99.20 56.52
CA GLU A 19 -67.33 -98.32 55.44
C GLU A 19 -67.58 -96.85 55.78
N LYS A 20 -68.79 -96.52 56.26
CA LYS A 20 -69.12 -95.17 56.72
C LYS A 20 -68.23 -94.68 57.87
N ILE A 21 -67.88 -95.57 58.80
CA ILE A 21 -66.94 -95.26 59.89
C ILE A 21 -65.55 -94.93 59.35
N ASN A 22 -65.07 -95.67 58.34
CA ASN A 22 -63.73 -95.49 57.78
C ASN A 22 -63.61 -94.23 56.91
N SER A 23 -64.67 -93.84 56.21
CA SER A 23 -64.69 -92.68 55.32
C SER A 23 -65.10 -91.36 55.99
N ARG A 24 -65.35 -91.37 57.32
CA ARG A 24 -65.85 -90.18 58.03
C ARG A 24 -64.79 -89.10 58.19
N ASP A 25 -65.24 -87.85 58.29
CA ASP A 25 -64.41 -86.75 58.78
C ASP A 25 -64.15 -86.93 60.28
N LYS A 26 -62.86 -87.01 60.67
CA LYS A 26 -62.42 -87.17 62.06
C LYS A 26 -62.64 -85.90 62.89
N ASN A 27 -62.86 -84.76 62.23
CA ASN A 27 -63.11 -83.47 62.87
C ASN A 27 -64.60 -83.16 63.10
N MET A 28 -65.50 -84.03 62.61
CA MET A 28 -66.94 -83.85 62.75
C MET A 28 -67.34 -83.88 64.23
N PHE A 29 -68.12 -82.89 64.68
CA PHE A 29 -68.68 -82.82 66.04
C PHE A 29 -67.67 -82.89 67.20
N LEU A 30 -66.46 -82.36 67.04
CA LEU A 30 -65.36 -82.48 68.02
C LEU A 30 -65.76 -82.11 69.46
N ASP A 31 -66.53 -81.02 69.62
CA ASP A 31 -66.92 -80.46 70.92
C ASP A 31 -68.34 -80.90 71.37
N SER A 32 -69.04 -81.69 70.55
CA SER A 32 -70.41 -82.12 70.85
C SER A 32 -70.43 -83.40 71.69
N LYS A 33 -71.38 -83.45 72.63
CA LYS A 33 -71.66 -84.62 73.45
C LYS A 33 -73.09 -85.09 73.19
N PHE A 34 -73.29 -86.40 73.33
CA PHE A 34 -74.54 -87.08 73.02
C PHE A 34 -74.87 -88.08 74.14
N GLY A 35 -76.15 -88.35 74.32
CA GLY A 35 -76.67 -89.29 75.31
C GLY A 35 -77.60 -88.60 76.28
N SER A 36 -78.29 -89.38 77.12
CA SER A 36 -79.21 -88.82 78.11
C SER A 36 -78.48 -87.99 79.17
N GLU A 37 -77.19 -88.25 79.39
CA GLU A 37 -76.31 -87.57 80.35
C GLU A 37 -75.12 -86.86 79.67
N ASN A 38 -75.12 -86.73 78.33
CA ASN A 38 -73.99 -86.23 77.55
C ASN A 38 -72.70 -87.07 77.73
N GLU A 39 -72.87 -88.38 77.89
CA GLU A 39 -71.82 -89.33 78.26
C GLU A 39 -70.93 -89.77 77.07
N TYR A 40 -71.37 -89.55 75.83
CA TYR A 40 -70.60 -89.91 74.65
C TYR A 40 -70.11 -88.68 73.89
N THR A 41 -68.81 -88.62 73.63
CA THR A 41 -68.28 -87.78 72.54
C THR A 41 -68.57 -88.44 71.19
N PHE A 42 -68.61 -87.69 70.10
CA PHE A 42 -68.82 -88.28 68.77
C PHE A 42 -67.81 -89.42 68.47
N ASN A 43 -66.52 -89.17 68.73
CA ASN A 43 -65.48 -90.20 68.55
C ASN A 43 -65.64 -91.39 69.51
N GLY A 44 -66.08 -91.16 70.75
CA GLY A 44 -66.38 -92.23 71.71
C GLY A 44 -67.57 -93.08 71.25
N LEU A 45 -68.60 -92.46 70.68
CA LEU A 45 -69.79 -93.10 70.17
C LEU A 45 -69.48 -93.94 68.91
N ILE A 46 -68.68 -93.41 67.98
CA ILE A 46 -68.18 -94.18 66.83
C ILE A 46 -67.30 -95.34 67.28
N GLY A 47 -66.42 -95.13 68.28
CA GLY A 47 -65.64 -96.20 68.90
C GLY A 47 -66.53 -97.28 69.53
N GLY A 48 -67.61 -96.88 70.19
CA GLY A 48 -68.63 -97.76 70.75
C GLY A 48 -69.35 -98.58 69.68
N ILE A 49 -69.79 -97.95 68.58
CA ILE A 49 -70.40 -98.66 67.44
C ILE A 49 -69.41 -99.65 66.86
N SER A 50 -68.17 -99.24 66.59
CA SER A 50 -67.12 -100.11 66.06
C SER A 50 -66.92 -101.35 66.94
N ALA A 51 -66.89 -101.16 68.27
CA ALA A 51 -66.80 -102.27 69.21
C ALA A 51 -67.98 -103.24 69.09
N LEU A 52 -69.22 -102.74 68.96
CA LEU A 52 -70.41 -103.57 68.74
C LEU A 52 -70.38 -104.30 67.40
N LEU A 53 -69.93 -103.66 66.32
CA LEU A 53 -69.80 -104.31 65.00
C LEU A 53 -68.79 -105.46 65.03
N THR A 54 -67.73 -105.34 65.84
CA THR A 54 -66.78 -106.43 66.06
C THR A 54 -67.40 -107.55 66.91
N ASP A 55 -68.23 -107.25 67.92
CA ASP A 55 -68.98 -108.27 68.67
C ASP A 55 -69.97 -109.01 67.75
N ILE A 56 -70.68 -108.27 66.90
CA ILE A 56 -71.59 -108.83 65.88
C ILE A 56 -70.82 -109.65 64.83
N SER A 57 -69.58 -109.27 64.52
CA SER A 57 -68.71 -110.08 63.66
C SER A 57 -68.37 -111.42 64.30
N ALA A 58 -68.04 -111.44 65.60
CA ALA A 58 -67.79 -112.68 66.32
C ALA A 58 -69.05 -113.58 66.35
N LEU A 59 -70.23 -113.01 66.61
CA LEU A 59 -71.51 -113.75 66.55
C LEU A 59 -71.75 -114.36 65.16
N THR A 60 -71.68 -113.53 64.14
CA THR A 60 -72.03 -113.95 62.78
C THR A 60 -70.99 -114.86 62.16
N LYS A 61 -69.74 -114.88 62.63
CA LYS A 61 -68.67 -115.80 62.15
C LYS A 61 -69.00 -117.28 62.37
N ALA A 62 -69.81 -117.61 63.38
CA ALA A 62 -70.29 -118.97 63.65
C ALA A 62 -71.84 -119.03 63.64
N PRO A 63 -72.48 -119.09 62.45
CA PRO A 63 -73.94 -119.00 62.31
C PRO A 63 -74.71 -119.99 63.19
N ASN A 64 -74.26 -121.24 63.26
CA ASN A 64 -74.90 -122.29 64.05
C ASN A 64 -74.87 -121.98 65.56
N ARG A 65 -73.78 -121.38 66.05
CA ARG A 65 -73.66 -120.96 67.45
C ARG A 65 -74.56 -119.76 67.71
N PHE A 66 -74.61 -118.80 66.78
CA PHE A 66 -75.49 -117.63 66.91
C PHE A 66 -76.96 -118.02 66.96
N ILE A 67 -77.40 -118.99 66.15
CA ILE A 67 -78.78 -119.51 66.18
C ILE A 67 -79.10 -120.18 67.52
N LYS A 68 -78.15 -120.87 68.14
CA LYS A 68 -78.34 -121.47 69.48
C LYS A 68 -78.42 -120.44 70.59
N LEU A 69 -77.72 -119.32 70.43
CA LEU A 69 -77.66 -118.23 71.42
C LEU A 69 -78.80 -117.22 71.27
N SER A 70 -79.48 -117.17 70.12
CA SER A 70 -80.46 -116.13 69.79
C SER A 70 -81.77 -116.69 69.24
N THR A 71 -82.85 -115.97 69.51
CA THR A 71 -84.16 -116.15 68.89
C THR A 71 -84.23 -115.41 67.55
N TYR A 72 -85.26 -115.72 66.76
CA TYR A 72 -85.53 -114.98 65.52
C TYR A 72 -85.79 -113.50 65.79
N ASN A 73 -86.59 -113.18 66.82
CA ASN A 73 -86.93 -111.81 67.18
C ASN A 73 -85.70 -110.98 67.54
N GLU A 74 -84.78 -111.55 68.34
CA GLU A 74 -83.52 -110.86 68.69
C GLU A 74 -82.67 -110.58 67.45
N ARG A 75 -82.60 -111.51 66.48
CA ARG A 75 -81.90 -111.26 65.21
C ARG A 75 -82.57 -110.17 64.38
N GLN A 76 -83.89 -110.10 64.36
CA GLN A 76 -84.62 -109.01 63.70
C GLN A 76 -84.40 -107.67 64.40
N SER A 77 -84.37 -107.63 65.73
CA SER A 77 -84.05 -106.42 66.50
C SER A 77 -82.62 -105.94 66.22
N ILE A 78 -81.63 -106.84 66.16
CA ILE A 78 -80.25 -106.48 65.75
C ILE A 78 -80.27 -105.84 64.36
N LEU A 79 -80.96 -106.46 63.40
CA LEU A 79 -81.03 -105.96 62.04
C LEU A 79 -81.68 -104.57 61.98
N GLN A 80 -82.79 -104.38 62.69
CA GLN A 80 -83.49 -103.10 62.77
C GLN A 80 -82.60 -102.00 63.37
N TYR A 81 -81.97 -102.27 64.52
CA TYR A 81 -81.11 -101.28 65.17
C TYR A 81 -79.90 -100.91 64.31
N LEU A 82 -79.26 -101.90 63.66
CA LEU A 82 -78.21 -101.63 62.67
C LEU A 82 -78.73 -100.80 61.50
N GLY A 83 -79.92 -101.10 60.99
CA GLY A 83 -80.55 -100.36 59.88
C GLY A 83 -80.78 -98.88 60.22
N HIS A 84 -81.24 -98.58 61.44
CA HIS A 84 -81.40 -97.20 61.90
C HIS A 84 -80.06 -96.50 62.13
N ILE A 85 -79.08 -97.16 62.73
CA ILE A 85 -77.71 -96.61 62.89
C ILE A 85 -77.10 -96.30 61.52
N ASN A 86 -77.29 -97.16 60.53
CA ASN A 86 -76.80 -96.95 59.18
C ASN A 86 -77.49 -95.77 58.48
N SER A 87 -78.82 -95.70 58.56
CA SER A 87 -79.63 -94.65 57.91
C SER A 87 -79.35 -93.26 58.48
N TYR A 88 -79.18 -93.17 59.81
CA TYR A 88 -78.97 -91.90 60.50
C TYR A 88 -77.51 -91.63 60.86
N PHE A 89 -76.54 -92.34 60.28
CA PHE A 89 -75.13 -92.29 60.68
C PHE A 89 -74.54 -90.87 60.85
N ASN A 90 -74.99 -89.90 60.03
CA ASN A 90 -74.53 -88.51 60.06
C ASN A 90 -75.24 -87.62 61.10
N ASP A 91 -76.26 -88.14 61.79
CA ASP A 91 -77.00 -87.46 62.85
C ASP A 91 -77.03 -88.32 64.13
N PRO A 92 -76.04 -88.16 65.03
CA PRO A 92 -75.92 -88.94 66.26
C PRO A 92 -77.14 -88.87 67.18
N HIS A 93 -77.88 -87.75 67.19
CA HIS A 93 -79.09 -87.64 68.00
C HIS A 93 -80.17 -88.62 67.54
N SER A 94 -80.24 -88.88 66.23
CA SER A 94 -81.26 -89.73 65.63
C SER A 94 -80.99 -91.23 65.78
N TYR A 95 -79.76 -91.66 66.06
CA TYR A 95 -79.47 -93.09 66.26
C TYR A 95 -78.98 -93.51 67.64
N ILE A 96 -78.70 -92.58 68.54
CA ILE A 96 -78.15 -92.92 69.86
C ILE A 96 -79.01 -93.91 70.64
N SER A 97 -80.34 -93.75 70.62
CA SER A 97 -81.28 -94.67 71.27
C SER A 97 -81.22 -96.09 70.69
N TYR A 98 -81.03 -96.21 69.37
CA TYR A 98 -80.84 -97.50 68.70
C TYR A 98 -79.47 -98.11 69.00
N PHE A 99 -78.42 -97.29 69.12
CA PHE A 99 -77.11 -97.73 69.58
C PHE A 99 -77.17 -98.30 71.00
N GLU A 100 -77.85 -97.64 71.94
CA GLU A 100 -78.00 -98.14 73.31
C GLU A 100 -78.84 -99.41 73.39
N SER A 101 -79.91 -99.47 72.60
CA SER A 101 -80.75 -100.67 72.49
C SER A 101 -79.95 -101.85 71.94
N LEU A 102 -79.15 -101.62 70.89
CA LEU A 102 -78.24 -102.62 70.34
C LEU A 102 -77.17 -103.02 71.36
N LYS A 103 -76.59 -102.06 72.08
CA LYS A 103 -75.59 -102.31 73.14
C LYS A 103 -76.15 -103.20 74.24
N SER A 104 -77.39 -102.96 74.67
CA SER A 104 -78.09 -103.78 75.67
C SER A 104 -78.32 -105.20 75.15
N LEU A 105 -78.83 -105.33 73.92
CA LEU A 105 -79.11 -106.61 73.29
C LEU A 105 -77.84 -107.44 73.05
N ILE A 106 -76.75 -106.84 72.59
CA ILE A 106 -75.50 -107.57 72.31
C ILE A 106 -74.82 -108.06 73.60
N ARG A 107 -74.98 -107.33 74.73
CA ARG A 107 -74.41 -107.73 76.03
C ARG A 107 -74.96 -109.06 76.54
N SER A 108 -76.22 -109.40 76.25
CA SER A 108 -76.82 -110.66 76.72
C SER A 108 -76.11 -111.90 76.17
N PHE A 109 -75.43 -111.78 75.02
CA PHE A 109 -74.66 -112.88 74.42
C PHE A 109 -73.27 -113.09 75.04
N ASN A 110 -72.85 -112.25 75.99
CA ASN A 110 -71.61 -112.37 76.76
C ASN A 110 -70.30 -112.54 75.93
N LEU A 111 -70.23 -111.91 74.77
CA LEU A 111 -69.16 -112.12 73.77
C LEU A 111 -67.79 -111.58 74.20
N ARG A 112 -67.75 -110.66 75.15
CA ARG A 112 -66.51 -110.01 75.60
C ARG A 112 -65.56 -110.98 76.30
N PHE A 113 -66.07 -112.08 76.81
CA PHE A 113 -65.29 -113.16 77.40
C PHE A 113 -65.15 -114.36 76.45
N SER A 114 -65.49 -114.20 75.17
CA SER A 114 -65.32 -115.25 74.17
C SER A 114 -63.89 -115.26 73.62
N ASN A 115 -63.37 -116.46 73.36
CA ASN A 115 -62.07 -116.65 72.72
C ASN A 115 -62.02 -115.95 71.35
N GLU A 116 -63.14 -115.89 70.62
CA GLU A 116 -63.21 -115.20 69.33
C GLU A 116 -62.97 -113.69 69.45
N ARG A 117 -63.46 -113.05 70.52
CA ARG A 117 -63.22 -111.62 70.76
C ARG A 117 -61.81 -111.33 71.23
N GLN A 118 -61.21 -112.24 72.01
CA GLN A 118 -59.82 -112.14 72.44
C GLN A 118 -58.86 -112.15 71.26
N ILE A 119 -59.06 -113.03 70.28
CA ILE A 119 -58.23 -113.10 69.06
C ILE A 119 -58.28 -111.77 68.28
N GLU A 120 -59.46 -111.14 68.15
CA GLU A 120 -59.57 -109.84 67.47
C GLU A 120 -58.89 -108.71 68.27
N PHE A 121 -58.90 -108.78 69.61
CA PHE A 121 -58.19 -107.83 70.45
C PHE A 121 -56.65 -107.94 70.29
N GLU A 122 -56.11 -109.15 70.27
CA GLU A 122 -54.68 -109.39 70.06
C GLU A 122 -54.20 -108.85 68.70
N LYS A 123 -54.99 -109.04 67.63
CA LYS A 123 -54.68 -108.46 66.30
C LYS A 123 -54.63 -106.94 66.30
N GLU A 124 -55.56 -106.28 67.00
CA GLU A 124 -55.56 -104.82 67.11
C GLU A 124 -54.34 -104.31 67.90
N ILE A 125 -53.88 -105.04 68.92
CA ILE A 125 -52.63 -104.72 69.62
C ILE A 125 -51.44 -104.82 68.66
N ASP A 126 -51.34 -105.89 67.88
CA ASP A 126 -50.24 -106.06 66.91
C ASP A 126 -50.23 -104.94 65.87
N ASN A 127 -51.40 -104.54 65.37
CA ASN A 127 -51.53 -103.41 64.44
C ASN A 127 -51.10 -102.09 65.09
N LEU A 128 -51.50 -101.82 66.34
CA LEU A 128 -51.08 -100.63 67.07
C LEU A 128 -49.57 -100.58 67.29
N LEU A 129 -48.94 -101.72 67.58
CA LEU A 129 -47.48 -101.79 67.73
C LEU A 129 -46.77 -101.48 66.41
N ARG A 130 -47.26 -101.98 65.28
CA ARG A 130 -46.71 -101.65 63.95
C ARG A 130 -46.84 -100.16 63.63
N LEU A 131 -48.03 -99.60 63.83
CA LEU A 131 -48.28 -98.16 63.61
C LEU A 131 -47.40 -97.28 64.50
N LYS A 132 -47.16 -97.69 65.75
CA LYS A 132 -46.27 -96.98 66.66
C LYS A 132 -44.85 -96.89 66.10
N ILE A 133 -44.31 -98.01 65.61
CA ILE A 133 -42.95 -98.06 65.03
C ILE A 133 -42.88 -97.16 63.78
N GLU A 134 -43.84 -97.25 62.88
CA GLU A 134 -43.91 -96.39 61.69
C GLU A 134 -43.96 -94.90 62.05
N PHE A 135 -44.69 -94.56 63.12
CA PHE A 135 -44.77 -93.18 63.61
C PHE A 135 -43.44 -92.71 64.21
N GLU A 136 -42.74 -93.56 64.96
CA GLU A 136 -41.42 -93.26 65.50
C GLU A 136 -40.40 -93.01 64.36
N ASP A 137 -40.40 -93.83 63.31
CA ASP A 137 -39.55 -93.65 62.13
C ASP A 137 -39.83 -92.32 61.42
N LYS A 138 -41.12 -91.99 61.22
CA LYS A 138 -41.54 -90.71 60.63
C LYS A 138 -41.13 -89.51 61.49
N LEU A 139 -41.10 -89.67 62.81
CA LEU A 139 -40.67 -88.62 63.73
C LEU A 139 -39.15 -88.39 63.64
N ILE A 140 -38.36 -89.45 63.47
CA ILE A 140 -36.92 -89.35 63.23
C ILE A 140 -36.64 -88.62 61.91
N GLU A 141 -37.34 -88.99 60.83
CA GLU A 141 -37.23 -88.33 59.52
C GLU A 141 -37.60 -86.84 59.59
N ALA A 142 -38.65 -86.49 60.32
CA ALA A 142 -39.05 -85.09 60.52
C ALA A 142 -37.99 -84.29 61.29
N ARG A 143 -37.30 -84.92 62.26
CA ARG A 143 -36.22 -84.27 63.01
C ARG A 143 -34.99 -84.05 62.13
N SER A 144 -34.58 -85.02 61.33
CA SER A 144 -33.43 -84.85 60.43
C SER A 144 -33.68 -83.74 59.40
N LEU A 145 -34.89 -83.69 58.82
CA LEU A 145 -35.28 -82.59 57.94
C LEU A 145 -35.25 -81.22 58.64
N SER A 146 -35.67 -81.16 59.91
CA SER A 146 -35.60 -79.92 60.69
C SER A 146 -34.15 -79.45 60.91
N GLU A 147 -33.21 -80.36 61.10
CA GLU A 147 -31.79 -80.05 61.23
C GLU A 147 -31.19 -79.56 59.91
N GLU A 148 -31.51 -80.21 58.79
CA GLU A 148 -31.10 -79.77 57.45
C GLU A 148 -31.63 -78.37 57.12
N ILE A 149 -32.90 -78.09 57.41
CA ILE A 149 -33.50 -76.76 57.23
C ILE A 149 -32.77 -75.71 58.07
N SER A 150 -32.37 -76.04 59.30
CA SER A 150 -31.60 -75.14 60.16
C SER A 150 -30.21 -74.83 59.58
N SER A 151 -29.53 -75.85 59.03
CA SER A 151 -28.25 -75.69 58.37
C SER A 151 -28.35 -74.79 57.12
N GLU A 152 -29.31 -75.07 56.23
CA GLU A 152 -29.54 -74.27 55.03
C GLU A 152 -29.94 -72.83 55.36
N LYS A 153 -30.74 -72.63 56.41
CA LYS A 153 -31.09 -71.28 56.88
C LYS A 153 -29.85 -70.46 57.28
N ASN A 154 -28.85 -71.08 57.89
CA ASN A 154 -27.60 -70.40 58.25
C ASN A 154 -26.77 -70.06 57.01
N LYS A 155 -26.65 -70.98 56.05
CA LYS A 155 -25.97 -70.70 54.77
C LYS A 155 -26.63 -69.54 54.03
N VAL A 156 -27.96 -69.52 53.99
CA VAL A 156 -28.73 -68.42 53.36
C VAL A 156 -28.45 -67.08 54.05
N LYS A 157 -28.32 -67.04 55.38
CA LYS A 157 -27.94 -65.82 56.10
C LYS A 157 -26.53 -65.35 55.76
N GLU A 158 -25.56 -66.25 55.70
CA GLU A 158 -24.18 -65.91 55.34
C GLU A 158 -24.12 -65.32 53.91
N ILE A 159 -24.79 -65.95 52.95
CA ILE A 159 -24.91 -65.44 51.58
C ILE A 159 -25.58 -64.05 51.57
N GLN A 160 -26.62 -63.85 52.38
CA GLN A 160 -27.31 -62.57 52.47
C GLN A 160 -26.39 -61.45 53.00
N GLU A 161 -25.60 -61.73 54.04
CA GLU A 161 -24.63 -60.77 54.61
C GLU A 161 -23.52 -60.43 53.60
N GLU A 162 -23.00 -61.42 52.88
CA GLU A 162 -22.01 -61.21 51.82
C GLU A 162 -22.59 -60.38 50.66
N THR A 163 -23.82 -60.67 50.26
CA THR A 163 -24.53 -59.91 49.21
C THR A 163 -24.71 -58.45 49.61
N ILE A 164 -25.04 -58.17 50.87
CA ILE A 164 -25.17 -56.80 51.39
C ILE A 164 -23.83 -56.06 51.31
N LYS A 165 -22.72 -56.68 51.76
CA LYS A 165 -21.38 -56.08 51.65
C LYS A 165 -21.00 -55.78 50.20
N ASN A 166 -21.28 -56.71 49.29
CA ASN A 166 -21.02 -56.53 47.87
C ASN A 166 -21.83 -55.35 47.32
N LEU A 167 -23.11 -55.22 47.68
CA LEU A 167 -23.95 -54.08 47.29
C LEU A 167 -23.42 -52.74 47.81
N GLU A 168 -22.91 -52.69 49.05
CA GLU A 168 -22.31 -51.47 49.61
C GLU A 168 -21.05 -51.07 48.85
N SER A 169 -20.17 -52.03 48.54
CA SER A 169 -18.98 -51.76 47.73
C SER A 169 -19.33 -51.25 46.33
N LEU A 170 -20.38 -51.81 45.72
CA LEU A 170 -20.83 -51.44 44.39
C LEU A 170 -21.40 -50.02 44.36
N LYS A 171 -22.10 -49.60 45.42
CA LYS A 171 -22.52 -48.20 45.59
C LYS A 171 -21.32 -47.24 45.66
N GLU A 172 -20.26 -47.60 46.39
CA GLU A 172 -19.05 -46.78 46.48
C GLU A 172 -18.33 -46.66 45.11
N TYR A 173 -18.35 -47.72 44.30
CA TYR A 173 -17.85 -47.64 42.93
C TYR A 173 -18.70 -46.73 42.04
N ILE A 174 -20.04 -46.79 42.17
CA ILE A 174 -20.95 -45.92 41.42
C ILE A 174 -20.68 -44.46 41.76
N THR A 175 -20.56 -44.09 43.03
CA THR A 175 -20.29 -42.69 43.43
C THR A 175 -18.96 -42.20 42.87
N LYS A 176 -17.91 -43.04 42.87
CA LYS A 176 -16.61 -42.70 42.26
C LYS A 176 -16.70 -42.52 40.74
N ILE A 177 -17.58 -43.26 40.06
CA ILE A 177 -17.81 -43.12 38.62
C ILE A 177 -18.55 -41.81 38.34
N GLU A 178 -19.56 -41.47 39.14
CA GLU A 178 -20.30 -40.21 39.03
C GLU A 178 -19.36 -38.99 39.19
N GLU A 179 -18.52 -38.98 40.22
CA GLU A 179 -17.51 -37.91 40.43
C GLU A 179 -16.53 -37.79 39.25
N LYS A 180 -16.13 -38.92 38.65
CA LYS A 180 -15.27 -38.91 37.45
C LYS A 180 -16.00 -38.41 36.21
N SER A 181 -17.28 -38.74 36.06
CA SER A 181 -18.10 -38.29 34.94
C SER A 181 -18.32 -36.78 35.00
N GLU A 182 -18.48 -36.22 36.20
CA GLU A 182 -18.63 -34.77 36.40
C GLU A 182 -17.35 -34.04 36.00
N LYS A 183 -16.19 -34.48 36.50
CA LYS A 183 -14.87 -33.94 36.09
C LYS A 183 -14.63 -34.05 34.59
N PHE A 184 -15.01 -35.18 33.99
CA PHE A 184 -14.87 -35.38 32.55
C PHE A 184 -15.71 -34.38 31.75
N ASN A 185 -16.92 -34.04 32.21
CA ASN A 185 -17.74 -33.02 31.57
C ASN A 185 -17.13 -31.63 31.71
N GLU A 186 -16.58 -31.28 32.88
CA GLU A 186 -15.86 -30.01 33.08
C GLU A 186 -14.65 -29.91 32.13
N ASP A 187 -13.85 -30.98 32.03
CA ASP A 187 -12.72 -31.06 31.10
C ASP A 187 -13.18 -30.94 29.63
N PHE A 188 -14.34 -31.52 29.30
CA PHE A 188 -14.92 -31.47 27.96
C PHE A 188 -15.41 -30.05 27.59
N GLU A 189 -16.07 -29.35 28.51
CA GLU A 189 -16.48 -27.95 28.31
C GLU A 189 -15.26 -27.05 28.09
N SER A 190 -14.20 -27.22 28.88
CA SER A 190 -12.94 -26.49 28.69
C SER A 190 -12.30 -26.80 27.33
N PHE A 191 -12.38 -28.05 26.86
CA PHE A 191 -11.90 -28.45 25.55
C PHE A 191 -12.71 -27.81 24.40
N GLU A 192 -14.04 -27.70 24.53
CA GLU A 192 -14.87 -26.99 23.54
C GLU A 192 -14.50 -25.49 23.48
N GLU A 193 -14.29 -24.85 24.62
CA GLU A 193 -13.86 -23.45 24.70
C GLU A 193 -12.51 -23.24 23.99
N LEU A 194 -11.50 -24.06 24.31
CA LEU A 194 -10.20 -24.03 23.65
C LEU A 194 -10.30 -24.25 22.14
N THR A 195 -11.17 -25.16 21.70
CA THR A 195 -11.39 -25.43 20.27
C THR A 195 -11.99 -24.23 19.56
N SER A 196 -12.97 -23.55 20.18
CA SER A 196 -13.54 -22.30 19.68
C SER A 196 -12.48 -21.21 19.55
N GLU A 197 -11.66 -21.01 20.60
CA GLU A 197 -10.55 -20.06 20.56
C GLU A 197 -9.57 -20.36 19.41
N LEU A 198 -9.23 -21.64 19.21
CA LEU A 198 -8.33 -22.07 18.14
C LEU A 198 -8.88 -21.73 16.74
N GLU A 199 -10.18 -21.92 16.51
CA GLU A 199 -10.81 -21.48 15.24
C GLU A 199 -10.78 -19.95 15.08
N THR A 200 -10.96 -19.17 16.15
CA THR A 200 -10.78 -17.71 16.08
C THR A 200 -9.34 -17.30 15.76
N ILE A 201 -8.35 -18.00 16.33
CA ILE A 201 -6.93 -17.75 16.05
C ILE A 201 -6.61 -18.11 14.60
N LYS A 202 -7.11 -19.25 14.11
CA LYS A 202 -6.93 -19.72 12.74
C LYS A 202 -7.51 -18.75 11.72
N THR A 203 -8.72 -18.22 11.97
CA THR A 203 -9.32 -17.20 11.10
C THR A 203 -8.51 -15.90 11.09
N LYS A 204 -8.08 -15.39 12.26
CA LYS A 204 -7.19 -14.22 12.36
C LYS A 204 -5.83 -14.44 11.69
N SER A 205 -5.26 -15.65 11.81
CA SER A 205 -4.00 -16.00 11.16
C SER A 205 -4.14 -16.00 9.63
N LYS A 206 -5.28 -16.47 9.11
CA LYS A 206 -5.58 -16.42 7.68
C LYS A 206 -5.72 -14.99 7.18
N THR A 207 -6.43 -14.12 7.89
CA THR A 207 -6.57 -12.71 7.49
C THR A 207 -5.22 -11.98 7.52
N LEU A 208 -4.41 -12.20 8.56
CA LEU A 208 -3.05 -11.65 8.63
C LEU A 208 -2.17 -12.14 7.47
N LEU A 209 -2.28 -13.41 7.07
CA LEU A 209 -1.56 -13.93 5.91
C LEU A 209 -1.97 -13.22 4.62
N GLU A 210 -3.27 -12.99 4.42
CA GLU A 210 -3.80 -12.25 3.26
C GLU A 210 -3.26 -10.81 3.24
N GLU A 211 -3.26 -10.10 4.38
CA GLU A 211 -2.70 -8.75 4.53
C GLU A 211 -1.17 -8.71 4.25
N ILE A 212 -0.43 -9.71 4.73
CA ILE A 212 1.01 -9.82 4.48
C ILE A 212 1.28 -10.01 2.98
N VAL A 213 0.51 -10.86 2.30
CA VAL A 213 0.65 -11.09 0.85
C VAL A 213 0.34 -9.81 0.08
N GLU A 214 -0.70 -9.06 0.46
CA GLU A 214 -1.02 -7.77 -0.16
C GLU A 214 0.11 -6.75 0.06
N SER A 215 0.58 -6.61 1.30
CA SER A 215 1.70 -5.71 1.65
C SER A 215 2.98 -6.06 0.89
N HIS A 216 3.30 -7.36 0.75
CA HIS A 216 4.43 -7.84 -0.03
C HIS A 216 4.29 -7.45 -1.52
N ASN A 217 3.12 -7.65 -2.12
CA ASN A 217 2.86 -7.27 -3.51
C ASN A 217 2.99 -5.75 -3.72
N ASN A 218 2.48 -4.95 -2.78
CA ASN A 218 2.62 -3.50 -2.80
C ASN A 218 4.09 -3.08 -2.67
N SER A 219 4.85 -3.72 -1.79
CA SER A 219 6.29 -3.47 -1.61
C SER A 219 7.08 -3.80 -2.88
N ALA A 220 6.85 -4.97 -3.49
CA ALA A 220 7.49 -5.36 -4.75
C ALA A 220 7.12 -4.43 -5.92
N SER A 221 5.90 -3.90 -5.95
CA SER A 221 5.51 -2.87 -6.92
C SER A 221 6.27 -1.56 -6.70
N ASN A 222 6.35 -1.10 -5.44
CA ASN A 222 7.09 0.10 -5.08
C ASN A 222 8.59 -0.02 -5.39
N GLU A 223 9.19 -1.19 -5.18
CA GLU A 223 10.57 -1.48 -5.56
C GLU A 223 10.80 -1.21 -7.05
N LYS A 224 9.92 -1.71 -7.93
CA LYS A 224 9.99 -1.44 -9.38
C LYS A 224 9.84 0.05 -9.71
N VAL A 225 9.00 0.78 -8.98
CA VAL A 225 8.85 2.24 -9.17
C VAL A 225 10.13 2.97 -8.76
N ILE A 226 10.74 2.58 -7.64
CA ILE A 226 12.01 3.14 -7.16
C ILE A 226 13.15 2.84 -8.14
N GLU A 227 13.25 1.61 -8.64
CA GLU A 227 14.25 1.23 -9.64
C GLU A 227 14.12 2.05 -10.93
N ASN A 228 12.89 2.22 -11.44
CA ASN A 228 12.61 3.07 -12.59
C ASN A 228 12.96 4.55 -12.32
N PHE A 229 12.72 5.04 -11.11
CA PHE A 229 13.08 6.40 -10.72
C PHE A 229 14.60 6.57 -10.63
N ALA A 230 15.31 5.61 -10.04
CA ALA A 230 16.77 5.60 -9.97
C ALA A 230 17.40 5.62 -11.39
N ASN A 231 16.90 4.78 -12.30
CA ASN A 231 17.33 4.75 -13.70
C ASN A 231 17.09 6.10 -14.41
N LYS A 232 15.96 6.76 -14.13
CA LYS A 232 15.66 8.10 -14.67
C LYS A 232 16.62 9.16 -14.11
N ILE A 233 16.94 9.12 -12.81
CA ILE A 233 17.94 10.02 -12.21
C ILE A 233 19.29 9.82 -12.88
N GLU A 234 19.78 8.58 -13.00
CA GLU A 234 21.07 8.30 -13.63
C GLU A 234 21.11 8.83 -15.08
N SER A 235 20.03 8.64 -15.84
CA SER A 235 19.93 9.18 -17.20
C SER A 235 19.94 10.72 -17.24
N SER A 236 19.33 11.36 -16.24
CA SER A 236 19.27 12.82 -16.13
C SER A 236 20.63 13.38 -15.71
N GLU A 237 21.34 12.71 -14.81
CA GLU A 237 22.71 13.04 -14.42
C GLU A 237 23.66 12.96 -15.62
N LYS A 238 23.57 11.91 -16.44
CA LYS A 238 24.34 11.80 -17.70
C LYS A 238 24.05 12.98 -18.66
N LYS A 239 22.78 13.39 -18.78
CA LYS A 239 22.40 14.56 -19.60
C LYS A 239 22.95 15.87 -19.03
N VAL A 240 22.88 16.07 -17.73
CA VAL A 240 23.43 17.26 -17.05
C VAL A 240 24.95 17.32 -17.23
N ASN A 241 25.66 16.19 -17.08
CA ASN A 241 27.10 16.12 -17.31
C ASN A 241 27.46 16.46 -18.76
N THR A 242 26.69 15.94 -19.73
CA THR A 242 26.87 16.29 -21.15
C THR A 242 26.63 17.77 -21.42
N LEU A 243 25.58 18.35 -20.82
CA LEU A 243 25.28 19.78 -20.94
C LEU A 243 26.41 20.63 -20.35
N ASN A 244 26.93 20.26 -19.17
CA ASN A 244 28.04 20.96 -18.53
C ASN A 244 29.32 20.92 -19.38
N LEU A 245 29.62 19.80 -20.05
CA LEU A 245 30.73 19.72 -21.00
C LEU A 245 30.52 20.67 -22.19
N ASN A 246 29.32 20.65 -22.79
CA ASN A 246 28.99 21.53 -23.91
C ASN A 246 29.05 23.02 -23.52
N VAL A 247 28.64 23.37 -22.29
CA VAL A 247 28.76 24.74 -21.77
C VAL A 247 30.23 25.15 -21.67
N ARG A 248 31.11 24.30 -21.11
CA ARG A 248 32.56 24.57 -21.05
C ARG A 248 33.16 24.74 -22.44
N GLU A 249 32.85 23.85 -23.39
CA GLU A 249 33.32 23.97 -24.77
C GLU A 249 32.86 25.28 -25.43
N ASN A 250 31.63 25.71 -25.17
CA ASN A 250 31.12 26.97 -25.69
C ASN A 250 31.77 28.18 -25.02
N GLU A 251 32.07 28.13 -23.72
CA GLU A 251 32.83 29.17 -23.01
C GLU A 251 34.25 29.30 -23.60
N ASP A 252 34.92 28.20 -23.90
CA ASP A 252 36.24 28.22 -24.51
C ASP A 252 36.20 28.78 -25.94
N LYS A 253 35.20 28.41 -26.75
CA LYS A 253 34.96 29.02 -28.07
C LYS A 253 34.66 30.52 -27.99
N LEU A 254 33.89 30.95 -26.98
CA LEU A 254 33.61 32.37 -26.77
C LEU A 254 34.89 33.16 -26.45
N LYS A 255 35.78 32.59 -25.62
CA LYS A 255 37.09 33.20 -25.35
C LYS A 255 37.93 33.30 -26.61
N SER A 256 38.02 32.24 -27.42
CA SER A 256 38.78 32.27 -28.67
C SER A 256 38.23 33.31 -29.65
N TYR A 257 36.90 33.40 -29.80
CA TYR A 257 36.28 34.44 -30.63
C TYR A 257 36.50 35.85 -30.09
N GLU A 258 36.55 36.04 -28.77
CA GLU A 258 36.85 37.35 -28.19
C GLU A 258 38.31 37.76 -28.46
N GLU A 259 39.25 36.83 -28.38
CA GLU A 259 40.66 37.05 -28.75
C GLU A 259 40.82 37.37 -30.23
N GLU A 260 40.20 36.59 -31.13
CA GLU A 260 40.19 36.87 -32.57
C GLU A 260 39.60 38.25 -32.86
N ARG A 261 38.49 38.60 -32.21
CA ARG A 261 37.86 39.92 -32.36
C ARG A 261 38.79 41.04 -31.91
N LYS A 262 39.52 40.87 -30.80
CA LYS A 262 40.51 41.85 -30.33
C LYS A 262 41.66 42.02 -31.33
N ASN A 263 42.17 40.92 -31.89
CA ASN A 263 43.22 40.96 -32.89
C ASN A 263 42.77 41.67 -34.17
N LEU A 264 41.60 41.31 -34.71
CA LEU A 264 41.01 41.99 -35.88
C LEU A 264 40.79 43.48 -35.64
N LEU A 265 40.36 43.87 -34.43
CA LEU A 265 40.15 45.27 -34.08
C LEU A 265 41.46 46.05 -34.01
N ASN A 266 42.54 45.42 -33.53
CA ASN A 266 43.88 46.02 -33.56
C ASN A 266 44.38 46.19 -35.00
N GLU A 267 44.29 45.16 -35.84
CA GLU A 267 44.67 45.24 -37.26
C GLU A 267 43.89 46.33 -38.00
N ALA A 268 42.57 46.44 -37.75
CA ALA A 268 41.74 47.49 -38.34
C ALA A 268 42.19 48.90 -37.92
N ASN A 269 42.56 49.10 -36.65
CA ASN A 269 43.06 50.38 -36.16
C ASN A 269 44.43 50.76 -36.77
N ASP A 270 45.33 49.79 -36.93
CA ASP A 270 46.64 50.00 -37.55
C ASP A 270 46.53 50.37 -39.04
N LEU A 271 45.61 49.74 -39.76
CA LEU A 271 45.27 50.11 -41.14
C LEU A 271 44.72 51.54 -41.25
N ILE A 272 43.83 51.93 -40.32
CA ILE A 272 43.27 53.29 -40.28
C ILE A 272 44.36 54.34 -40.01
N ASN A 273 45.31 54.05 -39.13
CA ASN A 273 46.42 54.95 -38.84
C ASN A 273 47.38 55.08 -40.03
N SER A 274 47.73 53.97 -40.67
CA SER A 274 48.58 53.94 -41.87
C SER A 274 47.96 54.73 -43.04
N ALA A 275 46.64 54.65 -43.22
CA ALA A 275 45.94 55.42 -44.25
C ALA A 275 45.93 56.94 -43.96
N LYS A 276 45.86 57.35 -42.68
CA LYS A 276 45.89 58.76 -42.28
C LYS A 276 47.28 59.39 -42.46
N GLU A 277 48.35 58.67 -42.16
CA GLU A 277 49.73 59.16 -42.37
C GLU A 277 50.03 59.35 -43.87
N ALA A 278 49.62 58.39 -44.72
CA ALA A 278 49.82 58.49 -46.17
C ALA A 278 49.07 59.68 -46.82
N LEU A 279 47.87 60.01 -46.33
CA LEU A 279 47.05 61.10 -46.89
C LEU A 279 47.59 62.50 -46.53
N ASN A 280 48.08 62.67 -45.29
CA ASN A 280 48.59 63.95 -44.80
C ASN A 280 49.96 64.32 -45.40
N TYR A 281 50.86 63.35 -45.57
CA TYR A 281 52.22 63.64 -46.07
C TYR A 281 52.27 63.95 -47.57
N LYS A 282 51.52 63.23 -48.41
CA LYS A 282 51.62 63.38 -49.88
C LYS A 282 50.92 64.61 -50.46
N THR A 283 49.86 65.10 -49.81
CA THR A 283 49.04 66.21 -50.34
C THR A 283 49.64 67.59 -50.01
N ALA A 284 50.26 67.70 -48.84
CA ALA A 284 50.92 68.89 -48.31
C ALA A 284 52.23 69.25 -49.06
N GLU A 285 53.04 68.23 -49.37
CA GLU A 285 54.32 68.40 -50.06
C GLU A 285 54.13 68.74 -51.55
N GLY A 286 53.13 68.14 -52.21
CA GLY A 286 52.86 68.36 -53.64
C GLY A 286 52.44 69.79 -54.00
N ILE A 287 51.56 70.42 -53.19
CA ILE A 287 51.06 71.78 -53.48
C ILE A 287 52.16 72.83 -53.26
N SER A 288 52.91 72.75 -52.15
CA SER A 288 53.97 73.72 -51.85
C SER A 288 55.18 73.61 -52.77
N ALA A 289 55.55 72.39 -53.20
CA ALA A 289 56.62 72.17 -54.18
C ALA A 289 56.28 72.77 -55.56
N SER A 290 55.01 72.71 -55.99
CA SER A 290 54.58 73.27 -57.27
C SER A 290 54.71 74.80 -57.33
N PHE A 291 54.45 75.51 -56.22
CA PHE A 291 54.67 76.95 -56.12
C PHE A 291 56.15 77.31 -56.01
N GLN A 292 56.95 76.50 -55.33
CA GLN A 292 58.40 76.70 -55.23
C GLN A 292 59.07 76.62 -56.61
N THR A 293 58.72 75.63 -57.43
CA THR A 293 59.26 75.50 -58.80
C THR A 293 58.90 76.72 -59.68
N GLN A 294 57.68 77.25 -59.57
CA GLN A 294 57.28 78.44 -60.34
C GLN A 294 57.93 79.72 -59.82
N TYR A 295 58.12 79.84 -58.49
CA TYR A 295 58.86 80.92 -57.88
C TYR A 295 60.33 80.93 -58.35
N ASP A 296 61.02 79.80 -58.29
CA ASP A 296 62.42 79.69 -58.71
C ASP A 296 62.59 80.02 -60.21
N ASN A 297 61.70 79.51 -61.07
CA ASN A 297 61.68 79.86 -62.49
C ASN A 297 61.45 81.37 -62.74
N SER A 298 60.63 82.02 -61.91
CA SER A 298 60.32 83.46 -62.04
C SER A 298 61.45 84.40 -61.60
N ILE A 299 62.39 83.93 -60.75
CA ILE A 299 63.48 84.74 -60.18
C ILE A 299 64.80 84.55 -60.92
N THR A 300 64.86 83.59 -61.84
CA THR A 300 66.03 83.32 -62.68
C THR A 300 66.70 84.63 -63.13
N PHE A 301 67.97 84.82 -62.73
CA PHE A 301 68.72 86.09 -62.84
C PHE A 301 68.63 86.72 -64.23
N TRP A 302 68.62 85.88 -65.27
CA TRP A 302 68.51 86.29 -66.66
C TRP A 302 67.17 86.95 -67.01
N ASN A 303 66.04 86.49 -66.46
CA ASN A 303 64.73 87.02 -66.85
C ASN A 303 64.40 88.35 -66.16
N LYS A 304 64.77 88.50 -64.88
CA LYS A 304 64.50 89.72 -64.12
C LYS A 304 65.43 90.88 -64.50
N ASN A 305 66.72 90.61 -64.69
CA ASN A 305 67.69 91.68 -64.94
C ASN A 305 67.79 92.07 -66.41
N LEU A 306 67.36 91.23 -67.36
CA LEU A 306 67.41 91.56 -68.79
C LEU A 306 66.56 92.78 -69.13
N TRP A 307 65.34 92.91 -68.57
CA TRP A 307 64.49 94.08 -68.80
C TRP A 307 65.04 95.37 -68.18
N LEU A 308 65.73 95.26 -67.04
CA LEU A 308 66.34 96.40 -66.36
C LEU A 308 67.60 96.88 -67.10
N VAL A 309 68.42 95.94 -67.56
CA VAL A 309 69.59 96.23 -68.42
C VAL A 309 69.14 96.84 -69.75
N LEU A 310 68.11 96.27 -70.40
CA LEU A 310 67.61 96.77 -71.67
C LEU A 310 67.03 98.19 -71.56
N ALA A 311 66.31 98.48 -70.48
CA ALA A 311 65.83 99.85 -70.20
C ALA A 311 66.99 100.84 -70.01
N SER A 312 68.04 100.43 -69.29
CA SER A 312 69.23 101.27 -69.07
C SER A 312 69.98 101.55 -70.38
N VAL A 313 70.12 100.55 -71.25
CA VAL A 313 70.71 100.69 -72.59
C VAL A 313 69.90 101.66 -73.46
N CYS A 314 68.57 101.56 -73.49
CA CYS A 314 67.72 102.52 -74.23
C CYS A 314 67.89 103.96 -73.73
N LEU A 315 68.07 104.15 -72.42
CA LEU A 315 68.31 105.46 -71.82
C LEU A 315 69.66 106.04 -72.26
N LEU A 316 70.72 105.22 -72.25
CA LEU A 316 72.04 105.61 -72.74
C LEU A 316 72.03 105.96 -74.23
N ILE A 317 71.32 105.19 -75.05
CA ILE A 317 71.12 105.50 -76.48
C ILE A 317 70.43 106.85 -76.65
N THR A 318 69.41 107.15 -75.84
CA THR A 318 68.69 108.43 -75.89
C THR A 318 69.62 109.60 -75.58
N ILE A 319 70.46 109.46 -74.55
CA ILE A 319 71.44 110.48 -74.16
C ILE A 319 72.50 110.66 -75.25
N GLY A 320 73.02 109.55 -75.81
CA GLY A 320 74.00 109.57 -76.89
C GLY A 320 73.47 110.24 -78.17
N LEU A 321 72.23 109.94 -78.57
CA LEU A 321 71.56 110.62 -79.68
C LEU A 321 71.38 112.12 -79.40
N GLY A 322 71.05 112.49 -78.16
CA GLY A 322 70.94 113.89 -77.76
C GLY A 322 72.25 114.68 -77.95
N ILE A 323 73.37 114.10 -77.54
CA ILE A 323 74.70 114.71 -77.71
C ILE A 323 75.07 114.80 -79.20
N TRP A 324 74.83 113.73 -79.97
CA TRP A 324 75.11 113.69 -81.42
C TRP A 324 74.33 114.73 -82.22
N ILE A 325 73.12 115.08 -81.78
CA ILE A 325 72.31 116.13 -82.41
C ILE A 325 72.95 117.51 -82.25
N ILE A 326 73.63 117.77 -81.12
CA ILE A 326 74.17 119.10 -80.78
C ILE A 326 75.53 119.36 -81.46
N ASP A 327 76.38 118.34 -81.61
CA ASP A 327 77.78 118.51 -82.09
C ASP A 327 77.93 118.55 -83.63
N GLY A 328 76.82 118.47 -84.37
CA GLY A 328 76.80 118.48 -85.84
C GLY A 328 77.08 119.86 -86.46
N ASN A 329 78.33 120.31 -86.39
CA ASN A 329 78.86 121.47 -87.12
C ASN A 329 78.83 121.25 -88.64
N GLN A 330 77.82 121.75 -89.36
CA GLN A 330 78.00 122.22 -90.75
C GLN A 330 77.17 123.48 -91.03
N LYS A 331 77.87 124.43 -91.65
CA LYS A 331 77.42 125.77 -92.05
C LYS A 331 76.45 125.66 -93.22
N GLU A 332 75.20 125.30 -92.96
CA GLU A 332 74.01 125.63 -93.75
C GLU A 332 72.77 125.12 -92.99
N LEU A 333 71.92 126.05 -92.53
CA LEU A 333 70.80 125.80 -91.62
C LEU A 333 69.60 125.21 -92.38
N ASP A 334 69.63 123.90 -92.61
CA ASP A 334 68.53 123.17 -93.23
C ASP A 334 67.57 122.63 -92.14
N LEU A 335 66.45 123.33 -91.93
CA LEU A 335 65.43 123.02 -90.90
C LEU A 335 64.94 121.56 -90.96
N ASN A 336 64.92 120.98 -92.15
CA ASN A 336 64.50 119.59 -92.36
C ASN A 336 65.41 118.59 -91.64
N ILE A 337 66.72 118.85 -91.52
CA ILE A 337 67.66 117.90 -90.89
C ILE A 337 67.45 117.87 -89.36
N ILE A 338 67.20 119.02 -88.74
CA ILE A 338 66.96 119.12 -87.29
C ILE A 338 65.62 118.46 -86.93
N ILE A 339 64.56 118.74 -87.70
CA ILE A 339 63.23 118.15 -87.46
C ILE A 339 63.29 116.63 -87.55
N THR A 340 63.98 116.08 -88.56
CA THR A 340 64.14 114.63 -88.77
C THR A 340 64.89 113.97 -87.61
N ARG A 341 65.87 114.66 -87.00
CA ARG A 341 66.63 114.14 -85.85
C ARG A 341 65.83 114.16 -84.54
N ILE A 342 65.05 115.22 -84.29
CA ILE A 342 64.18 115.31 -83.10
C ILE A 342 63.06 114.28 -83.14
N THR A 343 62.55 113.93 -84.33
CA THR A 343 61.54 112.86 -84.47
C THR A 343 62.05 111.47 -84.10
N LEU A 344 63.36 111.26 -83.99
CA LEU A 344 63.96 109.96 -83.67
C LEU A 344 64.01 109.66 -82.15
N LEU A 345 64.03 110.69 -81.29
CA LEU A 345 64.15 110.54 -79.82
C LEU A 345 62.96 109.84 -79.11
N PRO A 346 61.69 109.94 -79.56
CA PRO A 346 60.58 109.26 -78.90
C PRO A 346 60.71 107.73 -78.87
N PHE A 347 61.32 107.12 -79.89
CA PHE A 347 61.43 105.66 -80.00
C PHE A 347 62.17 105.00 -78.82
N PRO A 348 63.40 105.42 -78.46
CA PRO A 348 64.09 104.82 -77.31
C PRO A 348 63.43 105.15 -75.97
N ILE A 349 62.74 106.29 -75.84
CA ILE A 349 61.96 106.64 -74.63
C ILE A 349 60.78 105.66 -74.45
N PHE A 350 60.00 105.42 -75.51
CA PHE A 350 58.93 104.41 -75.48
C PHE A 350 59.49 103.00 -75.20
N GLY A 351 60.65 102.67 -75.77
CA GLY A 351 61.35 101.42 -75.47
C GLY A 351 61.69 101.27 -73.98
N ALA A 352 62.21 102.32 -73.35
CA ALA A 352 62.52 102.31 -71.92
C ALA A 352 61.27 102.16 -71.05
N ILE A 353 60.17 102.87 -71.36
CA ILE A 353 58.89 102.78 -70.64
C ILE A 353 58.29 101.37 -70.75
N PHE A 354 58.31 100.78 -71.95
CA PHE A 354 57.82 99.43 -72.17
C PHE A 354 58.60 98.40 -71.33
N CYS A 355 59.92 98.50 -71.32
CA CYS A 355 60.77 97.61 -70.52
C CYS A 355 60.51 97.74 -69.02
N ALA A 356 60.32 98.97 -68.51
CA ALA A 356 60.00 99.20 -67.10
C ALA A 356 58.63 98.61 -66.69
N ASN A 357 57.63 98.71 -67.57
CA ASN A 357 56.31 98.10 -67.35
C ASN A 357 56.39 96.56 -67.32
N GLN A 358 57.19 95.95 -68.20
CA GLN A 358 57.36 94.50 -68.21
C GLN A 358 58.12 93.98 -66.99
N TYR A 359 59.15 94.70 -66.55
CA TYR A 359 59.84 94.39 -65.29
C TYR A 359 58.87 94.39 -64.10
N THR A 360 58.00 95.41 -64.02
CA THR A 360 57.03 95.52 -62.93
C THR A 360 56.02 94.36 -62.94
N LYS A 361 55.56 93.94 -64.13
CA LYS A 361 54.67 92.76 -64.25
C LYS A 361 55.36 91.48 -63.78
N GLN A 362 56.59 91.22 -64.20
CA GLN A 362 57.32 90.02 -63.78
C GLN A 362 57.62 90.01 -62.28
N LYS A 363 57.97 91.17 -61.70
CA LYS A 363 58.18 91.30 -60.25
C LYS A 363 56.92 90.96 -59.46
N ASN A 364 55.76 91.48 -59.86
CA ASN A 364 54.49 91.23 -59.17
C ASN A 364 54.11 89.74 -59.22
N ILE A 365 54.32 89.08 -60.36
CA ILE A 365 54.07 87.63 -60.49
C ILE A 365 54.97 86.82 -59.54
N SER A 366 56.25 87.17 -59.45
CA SER A 366 57.20 86.49 -58.56
C SER A 366 56.84 86.66 -57.08
N GLU A 367 56.46 87.88 -56.66
CA GLU A 367 55.99 88.14 -55.29
C GLU A 367 54.71 87.37 -54.95
N ASP A 368 53.81 87.18 -55.93
CA ASP A 368 52.58 86.41 -55.74
C ASP A 368 52.86 84.91 -55.56
N TYR A 369 53.77 84.33 -56.36
CA TYR A 369 54.20 82.95 -56.17
C TYR A 369 54.92 82.73 -54.82
N ALA A 370 55.73 83.69 -54.38
CA ALA A 370 56.37 83.64 -53.07
C ALA A 370 55.33 83.57 -51.94
N TYR A 371 54.32 84.45 -52.03
CA TYR A 371 53.24 84.52 -51.07
C TYR A 371 52.43 83.23 -51.01
N LYS A 372 52.07 82.67 -52.18
CA LYS A 372 51.33 81.39 -52.29
C LYS A 372 52.13 80.20 -51.77
N MET A 373 53.44 80.16 -52.00
CA MET A 373 54.32 79.14 -51.43
C MET A 373 54.31 79.19 -49.89
N VAL A 374 54.43 80.38 -49.31
CA VAL A 374 54.43 80.55 -47.84
C VAL A 374 53.09 80.12 -47.25
N ILE A 375 51.96 80.50 -47.87
CA ILE A 375 50.64 80.04 -47.44
C ILE A 375 50.57 78.51 -47.50
N ALA A 376 50.93 77.89 -48.63
CA ALA A 376 50.87 76.45 -48.80
C ALA A 376 51.71 75.69 -47.76
N LYS A 377 52.92 76.17 -47.43
CA LYS A 377 53.74 75.59 -46.35
C LYS A 377 53.11 75.79 -44.97
N SER A 378 52.50 76.95 -44.72
CA SER A 378 51.88 77.27 -43.43
C SER A 378 50.58 76.50 -43.16
N ILE A 379 49.77 76.21 -44.20
CA ILE A 379 48.51 75.44 -44.07
C ILE A 379 48.77 74.13 -43.33
N VAL A 380 49.89 73.47 -43.63
CA VAL A 380 50.26 72.18 -43.05
C VAL A 380 50.62 72.32 -41.58
N GLY A 381 51.53 73.24 -41.25
CA GLY A 381 51.98 73.48 -39.88
C GLY A 381 50.85 73.96 -38.95
N PHE A 382 49.95 74.81 -39.43
CA PHE A 382 48.79 75.25 -38.67
C PHE A 382 47.66 74.21 -38.61
N SER A 383 47.49 73.38 -39.66
CA SER A 383 46.49 72.28 -39.62
C SER A 383 46.80 71.25 -38.53
N GLU A 384 48.08 70.95 -38.28
CA GLU A 384 48.49 70.04 -37.20
C GLU A 384 48.27 70.65 -35.81
N GLN A 385 48.55 71.96 -35.64
CA GLN A 385 48.34 72.65 -34.37
C GLN A 385 46.85 72.79 -34.03
N LEU A 386 46.01 73.12 -35.02
CA LEU A 386 44.57 73.22 -34.84
C LEU A 386 43.95 71.84 -34.51
N LYS A 387 44.39 70.76 -35.16
CA LYS A 387 43.89 69.40 -34.88
C LYS A 387 44.25 68.88 -33.48
N LYS A 388 45.35 69.34 -32.87
CA LYS A 388 45.77 68.96 -31.51
C LYS A 388 45.01 69.68 -30.39
N HIS A 389 44.37 70.82 -30.68
CA HIS A 389 43.74 71.68 -29.67
C HIS A 389 42.22 71.91 -29.84
N SER A 390 41.57 71.33 -30.85
CA SER A 390 40.12 71.52 -31.07
C SER A 390 39.25 70.49 -30.33
N SER A 391 38.87 70.81 -29.10
CA SER A 391 37.65 70.30 -28.47
C SER A 391 36.51 71.29 -28.71
N GLU A 392 35.46 70.80 -29.38
CA GLU A 392 34.08 71.32 -29.50
C GLU A 392 33.65 72.25 -30.64
N ASP A 393 34.52 72.91 -31.42
CA ASP A 393 34.04 73.62 -32.64
C ASP A 393 34.98 73.46 -33.85
N LYS A 394 34.58 72.63 -34.82
CA LYS A 394 35.31 72.43 -36.10
C LYS A 394 35.22 73.64 -37.04
N SER A 395 34.51 74.69 -36.64
CA SER A 395 34.24 75.89 -37.44
C SER A 395 35.51 76.69 -37.72
N GLU A 396 36.41 76.86 -36.74
CA GLU A 396 37.65 77.63 -36.90
C GLU A 396 38.65 76.94 -37.85
N TYR A 397 38.80 75.62 -37.72
CA TYR A 397 39.64 74.83 -38.63
C TYR A 397 39.11 74.90 -40.07
N LEU A 398 37.79 74.73 -40.25
CA LEU A 398 37.15 74.84 -41.56
C LEU A 398 37.24 76.26 -42.15
N HIS A 399 37.07 77.29 -41.32
CA HIS A 399 37.22 78.68 -41.73
C HIS A 399 38.65 78.96 -42.19
N TYR A 400 39.66 78.57 -41.41
CA TYR A 400 41.06 78.75 -41.75
C TYR A 400 41.43 78.08 -43.08
N ILE A 401 41.09 76.80 -43.24
CA ILE A 401 41.38 76.04 -44.47
C ILE A 401 40.66 76.66 -45.67
N LYS A 402 39.39 77.09 -45.51
CA LYS A 402 38.61 77.73 -46.58
C LYS A 402 39.21 79.08 -47.00
N THR A 403 39.57 79.94 -46.05
CA THR A 403 40.23 81.22 -46.34
C THR A 403 41.59 81.02 -47.02
N ALA A 404 42.38 80.04 -46.59
CA ALA A 404 43.68 79.76 -47.19
C ALA A 404 43.55 79.23 -48.63
N LEU A 405 42.57 78.35 -48.91
CA LEU A 405 42.24 77.90 -50.25
C LEU A 405 41.74 79.04 -51.15
N GLU A 406 40.83 79.89 -50.64
CA GLU A 406 40.34 81.06 -51.37
C GLU A 406 41.47 82.03 -51.73
N GLU A 407 42.49 82.20 -50.88
CA GLU A 407 43.63 83.07 -51.17
C GLU A 407 44.59 82.46 -52.21
N ILE A 408 44.81 81.14 -52.18
CA ILE A 408 45.63 80.44 -53.18
C ILE A 408 45.02 80.54 -54.59
N HIS A 409 43.69 80.52 -54.70
CA HIS A 409 42.98 80.56 -55.99
C HIS A 409 42.83 81.95 -56.63
N LYS A 410 43.33 83.03 -56.01
CA LYS A 410 43.25 84.40 -56.57
C LYS A 410 44.24 84.65 -57.71
N ASP A 411 43.86 85.50 -58.67
CA ASP A 411 44.64 85.83 -59.89
C ASP A 411 45.96 86.57 -59.55
N PRO A 412 47.12 86.11 -60.07
CA PRO A 412 48.44 86.71 -59.84
C PRO A 412 48.62 88.14 -60.38
N LEU A 413 47.79 88.61 -61.32
CA LEU A 413 47.92 89.93 -61.97
C LEU A 413 46.97 91.00 -61.40
N ARG A 414 46.49 90.84 -60.16
CA ARG A 414 45.59 91.81 -59.53
C ARG A 414 46.30 93.14 -59.21
N ASN A 415 45.68 94.26 -59.60
CA ASN A 415 46.06 95.60 -59.15
C ASN A 415 45.89 95.71 -57.63
N ARG A 416 46.99 95.59 -56.87
CA ARG A 416 47.03 95.90 -55.43
C ARG A 416 47.05 97.42 -55.24
N LYS A 417 45.95 98.11 -55.59
CA LYS A 417 45.76 99.52 -55.22
C LYS A 417 45.13 99.59 -53.84
N SER A 418 45.96 99.65 -52.81
CA SER A 418 45.56 100.22 -51.51
C SER A 418 45.64 101.74 -51.60
N LYS A 419 44.60 102.43 -51.11
CA LYS A 419 44.48 103.89 -51.03
C LYS A 419 45.78 104.60 -50.60
N SER A 420 46.36 105.40 -51.48
CA SER A 420 46.86 106.75 -51.16
C SER A 420 47.21 107.55 -52.42
N GLU A 421 46.60 108.73 -52.49
CA GLU A 421 47.00 110.01 -53.11
C GLU A 421 47.61 110.12 -54.51
N LYS A 422 47.02 111.07 -55.25
CA LYS A 422 47.30 111.50 -56.62
C LYS A 422 48.65 112.22 -56.75
N SER A 423 49.29 112.09 -57.91
CA SER A 423 50.09 113.19 -58.47
C SER A 423 49.93 113.24 -60.00
N ASP A 424 49.16 114.22 -60.41
CA ASP A 424 48.89 114.69 -61.76
C ASP A 424 50.12 115.46 -62.29
N PHE A 425 51.08 114.74 -62.91
CA PHE A 425 52.35 115.33 -63.36
C PHE A 425 52.54 115.31 -64.89
N GLY A 426 51.58 114.77 -65.64
CA GLY A 426 51.71 114.53 -67.08
C GLY A 426 50.86 115.44 -67.98
N GLU A 427 49.65 115.82 -67.58
CA GLU A 427 48.70 116.50 -68.47
C GLU A 427 48.81 118.03 -68.47
N GLN A 428 49.28 118.65 -67.37
CA GLN A 428 49.45 120.11 -67.30
C GLN A 428 50.68 120.61 -68.08
N LYS A 429 51.82 119.92 -67.99
CA LYS A 429 53.04 120.30 -68.73
C LYS A 429 52.90 120.19 -70.26
N ILE A 430 52.07 119.27 -70.75
CA ILE A 430 51.81 119.12 -72.18
C ILE A 430 50.93 120.27 -72.70
N LYS A 431 49.97 120.75 -71.89
CA LYS A 431 49.15 121.92 -72.24
C LYS A 431 49.97 123.21 -72.26
N ASP A 432 50.87 123.41 -71.31
CA ASP A 432 51.77 124.58 -71.29
C ASP A 432 52.72 124.61 -72.49
N ILE A 433 53.23 123.45 -72.92
CA ILE A 433 54.09 123.34 -74.12
C ILE A 433 53.28 123.61 -75.40
N ILE A 434 52.03 123.15 -75.48
CA ILE A 434 51.13 123.41 -76.63
C ILE A 434 50.77 124.90 -76.70
N GLU A 435 50.58 125.57 -75.56
CA GLU A 435 50.26 127.00 -75.50
C GLU A 435 51.47 127.89 -75.88
N ILE A 436 52.68 127.51 -75.46
CA ILE A 436 53.93 128.18 -75.88
C ILE A 436 54.18 127.98 -77.39
N ALA A 437 53.91 126.79 -77.93
CA ALA A 437 54.02 126.50 -79.36
C ALA A 437 52.98 127.30 -80.20
N GLN A 438 51.77 127.51 -79.67
CA GLN A 438 50.76 128.36 -80.30
C GLN A 438 51.12 129.85 -80.24
N LYS A 439 51.76 130.34 -79.16
CA LYS A 439 52.27 131.71 -79.08
C LYS A 439 53.45 131.98 -80.04
N LEU A 440 54.35 131.01 -80.24
CA LEU A 440 55.45 131.15 -81.21
C LEU A 440 54.96 131.19 -82.66
N LYS A 441 53.87 130.50 -82.98
CA LYS A 441 53.25 130.54 -84.32
C LYS A 441 52.61 131.90 -84.65
N ASN A 442 52.16 132.65 -83.64
CA ASN A 442 51.54 133.98 -83.79
C ASN A 442 52.54 135.16 -83.72
N ILE A 443 53.85 134.91 -83.59
CA ILE A 443 54.93 135.93 -83.63
C ILE A 443 55.68 135.87 -84.99
N SER A 444 55.38 134.90 -85.85
CA SER A 444 56.01 134.71 -87.16
C SER A 444 55.07 135.03 -88.35
N ASN A 445 54.06 135.88 -88.14
CA ASN A 445 53.31 136.59 -89.19
C ASN A 445 52.84 137.95 -88.69
#